data_AF-A0A1B8C128-F1
#
_entry.id   AF-A0A1B8C128-F1
#
_cell.length_a   1.000
_cell.length_b   1.000
_cell.length_c   1.000
_cell.angle_alpha   90.00
_cell.angle_beta   90.00
_cell.angle_gamma   90.00
#
_symmetry.space_group_name_H-M   'P 1'
#
loop_
_entity.id
_entity.type
_entity.pdbx_description
1 polymer ?
#
loop_
_entity_poly.entity_id
_entity_poly.type
_entity_poly.pdbx_seq_one_letter_code
_entity_poly.pdbx_strand_id
1 'polypeptide(L)'
;MGLRGLAAFGPLTKPLQSLISLSGSKLASALSDLEQFENLVALANDQLLQYQRLDQDDDTTTLLQTALEYLPKAGRINLMFDIACCGDDKDIKQLRDHFVDAILKPSKNASLNSVLDSNSQGVVSRLGDTTPSLLHQLHHYIASEEEHPYDALQ
;
A
#
# COMPACT_ATOMS: atom_id res chain seq x y z
N MET A 1 -43.96 -20.08 55.95
CA MET A 1 -44.18 -18.64 55.67
C MET A 1 -43.22 -17.86 56.58
N GLY A 2 -42.29 -17.02 56.12
CA GLY A 2 -42.05 -16.47 54.79
C GLY A 2 -40.61 -16.02 54.59
N LEU A 3 -40.25 -15.83 53.33
CA LEU A 3 -39.00 -15.29 52.83
C LEU A 3 -39.09 -13.75 52.75
N ARG A 4 -38.12 -13.04 53.32
CA ARG A 4 -37.78 -11.62 53.09
C ARG A 4 -36.26 -11.55 53.31
N GLY A 5 -35.39 -11.17 52.38
CA GLY A 5 -35.51 -10.21 51.29
C GLY A 5 -34.79 -8.92 51.72
N LEU A 6 -33.60 -8.66 51.15
CA LEU A 6 -33.07 -7.36 50.70
C LEU A 6 -31.53 -7.37 50.68
N ALA A 7 -30.99 -7.48 49.47
CA ALA A 7 -29.60 -7.23 49.15
C ALA A 7 -29.31 -5.72 49.22
N ALA A 8 -28.27 -5.33 49.96
CA ALA A 8 -27.75 -3.98 49.96
C ALA A 8 -26.79 -3.81 48.78
N PHE A 9 -27.21 -3.07 47.76
CA PHE A 9 -26.35 -2.65 46.67
C PHE A 9 -25.35 -1.61 47.20
N GLY A 10 -24.06 -1.94 47.14
CA GLY A 10 -22.97 -1.00 47.44
C GLY A 10 -22.83 0.09 46.36
N PRO A 11 -22.13 1.20 46.66
CA PRO A 11 -21.94 2.30 45.71
C PRO A 11 -20.99 1.87 44.58
N LEU A 12 -21.48 1.75 43.35
CA LEU A 12 -20.68 1.47 42.16
C LEU A 12 -20.37 2.77 41.40
N THR A 13 -19.59 3.64 42.02
CA THR A 13 -18.90 4.71 41.27
C THR A 13 -17.60 4.15 40.72
N LYS A 14 -17.65 3.60 39.50
CA LYS A 14 -16.42 3.31 38.74
C LYS A 14 -15.74 4.66 38.45
N PRO A 15 -14.49 4.88 38.88
CA PRO A 15 -13.79 6.12 38.56
C PRO A 15 -13.57 6.23 37.04
N LEU A 16 -13.78 7.43 36.48
CA LEU A 16 -13.55 7.83 35.09
C LEU A 16 -12.07 7.70 34.62
N GLN A 17 -11.21 7.07 35.40
CA GLN A 17 -9.78 6.90 35.14
C GLN A 17 -9.50 5.84 34.06
N SER A 18 -10.44 4.93 33.79
CA SER A 18 -10.28 3.90 32.75
C SER A 18 -10.37 4.46 31.32
N LEU A 19 -11.05 5.59 31.10
CA LEU A 19 -11.15 6.22 29.78
C LEU A 19 -9.92 7.07 29.43
N ILE A 20 -9.25 7.62 30.45
CA ILE A 20 -8.04 8.43 30.27
C ILE A 20 -6.81 7.53 30.03
N SER A 21 -6.75 6.37 30.69
CA SER A 21 -5.64 5.40 30.56
C SER A 21 -5.61 4.65 29.22
N LEU A 22 -6.77 4.43 28.58
CA LEU A 22 -6.84 3.81 27.25
C LEU A 22 -6.39 4.78 26.12
N SER A 23 -6.62 6.08 26.29
CA SER A 23 -6.16 7.11 25.35
C SER A 23 -4.64 7.34 25.47
N GLY A 24 -4.12 7.40 26.70
CA GLY A 24 -2.68 7.53 26.95
C GLY A 24 -1.86 6.35 26.41
N SER A 25 -2.38 5.11 26.51
CA SER A 25 -1.69 3.91 26.00
C SER A 25 -1.66 3.83 24.47
N LYS A 26 -2.75 4.21 23.79
CA LYS A 26 -2.79 4.24 22.31
C LYS A 26 -1.86 5.32 21.75
N LEU A 27 -1.79 6.48 22.40
CA LEU A 27 -0.86 7.54 22.02
C LEU A 27 0.59 7.14 22.28
N ALA A 28 0.88 6.54 23.43
CA ALA A 28 2.22 6.03 23.74
C ALA A 28 2.69 4.97 22.73
N SER A 29 1.82 4.04 22.35
CA SER A 29 2.13 3.04 21.31
C SER A 29 2.37 3.69 19.96
N ALA A 30 1.52 4.63 19.54
CA ALA A 30 1.68 5.31 18.25
C ALA A 30 2.96 6.17 18.20
N LEU A 31 3.37 6.78 19.32
CA LEU A 31 4.65 7.49 19.42
C LEU A 31 5.84 6.54 19.37
N SER A 32 5.76 5.37 20.01
CA SER A 32 6.80 4.34 19.91
C SER A 32 6.92 3.79 18.48
N ASP A 33 5.81 3.57 17.78
CA ASP A 33 5.81 3.13 16.38
C ASP A 33 6.46 4.18 15.47
N LEU A 34 6.18 5.47 15.73
CA LEU A 34 6.82 6.57 15.00
C LEU A 34 8.33 6.62 15.28
N GLU A 35 8.75 6.53 16.54
CA GLU A 35 10.16 6.51 16.91
C GLU A 35 10.90 5.32 16.29
N GLN A 36 10.30 4.12 16.31
CA GLN A 36 10.83 2.94 15.64
C GLN A 36 10.98 3.16 14.14
N PHE A 37 9.99 3.78 13.50
CA PHE A 37 10.04 4.10 12.08
C PHE A 37 11.17 5.07 11.75
N GLU A 38 11.32 6.17 12.51
CA GLU A 38 12.40 7.15 12.30
C GLU A 38 13.78 6.54 12.53
N ASN A 39 13.94 5.71 13.58
CA ASN A 39 15.18 4.97 13.82
C ASN A 39 15.50 4.04 12.65
N LEU A 40 14.50 3.36 12.11
CA LEU A 40 14.69 2.46 10.98
C LEU A 40 15.09 3.21 9.71
N VAL A 41 14.49 4.38 9.46
CA VAL A 41 14.88 5.28 8.37
C VAL A 41 16.33 5.71 8.53
N ALA A 42 16.74 6.12 9.73
CA ALA A 42 18.11 6.54 9.98
C ALA A 42 19.11 5.40 9.73
N LEU A 43 18.86 4.21 10.28
CA LEU A 43 19.73 3.04 10.11
C LEU A 43 19.84 2.61 8.65
N ALA A 44 18.72 2.52 7.93
CA ALA A 44 18.74 2.13 6.52
C ALA A 44 19.53 3.13 5.66
N ASN A 45 19.36 4.43 5.91
CA ASN A 45 20.11 5.46 5.19
C ASN A 45 21.61 5.41 5.53
N ASP A 46 21.96 5.22 6.81
CA ASP A 46 23.35 5.13 7.25
C ASP A 46 24.07 3.92 6.62
N GLN A 47 23.38 2.77 6.53
CA GLN A 47 23.89 1.59 5.83
C GLN A 47 24.13 1.87 4.33
N LEU A 48 23.16 2.48 3.65
CA LEU A 48 23.30 2.82 2.24
C LEU A 48 24.39 3.88 1.96
N LEU A 49 24.66 4.76 2.92
CA LEU A 49 25.75 5.76 2.83
C LEU A 49 27.13 5.14 3.02
N GLN A 50 27.23 4.10 3.85
CA GLN A 50 28.49 3.38 4.10
C GLN A 50 28.83 2.38 2.99
N TYR A 51 27.85 1.96 2.19
CA TYR A 51 28.04 1.00 1.12
C TYR A 51 29.15 1.40 0.14
N GLN A 52 30.14 0.53 -0.04
CA GLN A 52 31.20 0.73 -1.02
C GLN A 52 30.84 0.05 -2.34
N ARG A 53 30.64 0.87 -3.38
CA ARG A 53 30.41 0.37 -4.75
C ARG A 53 31.57 -0.52 -5.20
N LEU A 54 31.24 -1.70 -5.72
CA LEU A 54 32.23 -2.66 -6.17
C LEU A 54 32.79 -2.33 -7.56
N ASP A 55 31.99 -1.68 -8.39
CA ASP A 55 32.33 -1.31 -9.77
C ASP A 55 31.61 0.00 -10.18
N GLN A 56 31.97 0.54 -11.34
CA GLN A 56 31.36 1.78 -11.85
C GLN A 56 29.89 1.61 -12.27
N ASP A 57 29.48 0.39 -12.57
CA ASP A 57 28.12 0.05 -13.00
C ASP A 57 27.22 -0.35 -11.81
N ASP A 58 27.75 -0.28 -10.58
CA ASP A 58 27.07 -0.66 -9.36
C ASP A 58 26.02 0.38 -8.98
N ASP A 59 24.79 0.09 -9.39
CA ASP A 59 23.60 0.90 -9.15
C ASP A 59 22.89 0.58 -7.83
N THR A 60 23.49 -0.24 -6.96
CA THR A 60 22.86 -0.77 -5.74
C THR A 60 22.24 0.31 -4.86
N THR A 61 23.01 1.35 -4.48
CA THR A 61 22.50 2.45 -3.65
C THR A 61 21.36 3.19 -4.32
N THR A 62 21.51 3.53 -5.60
CA THR A 62 20.50 4.28 -6.37
C THR A 62 19.21 3.48 -6.48
N LEU A 63 19.31 2.18 -6.77
CA LEU A 63 18.16 1.30 -6.94
C LEU A 63 17.40 1.12 -5.62
N LEU A 64 18.10 0.85 -4.51
CA LEU A 64 17.47 0.68 -3.20
C LEU A 64 16.83 1.98 -2.70
N GLN A 65 17.48 3.14 -2.89
CA GLN A 65 16.88 4.44 -2.58
C GLN A 65 15.62 4.70 -3.42
N THR A 66 15.68 4.42 -4.72
CA THR A 66 14.52 4.53 -5.61
C THR A 66 13.40 3.60 -5.13
N ALA A 67 13.72 2.36 -4.77
CA ALA A 67 12.73 1.42 -4.24
C ALA A 67 12.06 1.96 -2.97
N LEU A 68 12.81 2.57 -2.04
CA LEU A 68 12.23 3.19 -0.84
C LEU A 68 11.30 4.37 -1.15
N GLU A 69 11.55 5.10 -2.23
CA GLU A 69 10.70 6.21 -2.67
C GLU A 69 9.37 5.71 -3.26
N TYR A 70 9.41 4.69 -4.13
CA TYR A 70 8.25 4.25 -4.91
C TYR A 70 7.47 3.08 -4.31
N LEU A 71 8.03 2.34 -3.35
CA LEU A 71 7.31 1.24 -2.71
C LEU A 71 6.16 1.74 -1.83
N PRO A 72 5.03 1.00 -1.79
CA PRO A 72 3.99 1.22 -0.79
C PRO A 72 4.56 1.15 0.63
N LYS A 73 3.91 1.83 1.58
CA LYS A 73 4.39 1.97 2.97
C LYS A 73 4.90 0.66 3.60
N ALA A 74 4.15 -0.43 3.45
CA ALA A 74 4.54 -1.73 3.99
C ALA A 74 5.81 -2.30 3.33
N GLY A 75 5.90 -2.21 1.99
CA GLY A 75 7.09 -2.63 1.25
C GLY A 75 8.31 -1.81 1.60
N ARG A 76 8.15 -0.49 1.77
CA ARG A 76 9.23 0.39 2.23
C ARG A 76 9.72 0.00 3.63
N ILE A 77 8.82 -0.23 4.58
CA ILE A 77 9.21 -0.62 5.96
C ILE A 77 10.00 -1.93 5.94
N ASN A 78 9.51 -2.94 5.22
CA ASN A 78 10.21 -4.21 5.11
C ASN A 78 11.58 -4.04 4.45
N LEU A 79 11.67 -3.27 3.37
CA LEU A 79 12.94 -3.01 2.70
C LEU A 79 13.94 -2.27 3.61
N MET A 80 13.50 -1.26 4.37
CA MET A 80 14.37 -0.57 5.33
C MET A 80 14.86 -1.51 6.43
N PHE A 81 14.01 -2.43 6.89
CA PHE A 81 14.39 -3.47 7.84
C PHE A 81 15.45 -4.39 7.25
N ASP A 82 15.23 -4.89 6.04
CA ASP A 82 16.19 -5.76 5.36
C ASP A 82 17.54 -5.06 5.15
N ILE A 83 17.54 -3.78 4.77
CA ILE A 83 18.76 -2.96 4.63
C ILE A 83 19.46 -2.79 5.99
N ALA A 84 18.72 -2.43 7.05
CA ALA A 84 19.27 -2.22 8.38
C ALA A 84 19.84 -3.49 9.02
N CYS A 85 19.40 -4.68 8.57
CA CYS A 85 19.90 -5.97 9.02
C CYS A 85 21.09 -6.50 8.20
N CYS A 86 21.49 -5.84 7.11
CA CYS A 86 22.68 -6.23 6.36
C CYS A 86 23.94 -6.02 7.20
N GLY A 87 24.86 -7.00 7.20
CA GLY A 87 26.09 -6.93 7.97
C GLY A 87 27.28 -6.37 7.21
N ASP A 88 27.27 -6.50 5.87
CA ASP A 88 28.31 -6.00 4.98
C ASP A 88 27.78 -5.61 3.60
N ASP A 89 28.66 -5.07 2.75
CA ASP A 89 28.32 -4.66 1.38
C ASP A 89 27.86 -5.83 0.50
N LYS A 90 28.29 -7.07 0.77
CA LYS A 90 27.85 -8.22 -0.03
C LYS A 90 26.40 -8.54 0.27
N ASP A 91 25.97 -8.43 1.52
CA ASP A 91 24.58 -8.59 1.92
C ASP A 91 23.70 -7.54 1.24
N ILE A 92 24.14 -6.28 1.22
CA ILE A 92 23.41 -5.19 0.55
C ILE A 92 23.29 -5.43 -0.95
N LYS A 93 24.37 -5.89 -1.60
CA LYS A 93 24.34 -6.22 -3.04
C LYS A 93 23.43 -7.42 -3.31
N GLN A 94 23.48 -8.45 -2.47
CA GLN A 94 22.61 -9.62 -2.59
C GLN A 94 21.14 -9.23 -2.39
N LEU A 95 20.84 -8.34 -1.44
CA LEU A 95 19.50 -7.80 -1.25
C LEU A 95 19.01 -7.08 -2.52
N ARG A 96 19.85 -6.27 -3.15
CA ARG A 96 19.53 -5.65 -4.44
C ARG A 96 19.23 -6.70 -5.51
N ASP A 97 20.10 -7.69 -5.68
CA ASP A 97 19.93 -8.71 -6.73
C ASP A 97 18.63 -9.50 -6.51
N HIS A 98 18.35 -9.85 -5.25
CA HIS A 98 17.10 -10.51 -4.90
C HIS A 98 15.88 -9.61 -5.15
N PHE A 99 15.97 -8.32 -4.83
CA PHE A 99 14.88 -7.38 -5.09
C PHE A 99 14.59 -7.25 -6.59
N VAL A 100 15.62 -7.15 -7.42
CA VAL A 100 15.48 -7.14 -8.88
C VAL A 100 14.79 -8.43 -9.35
N ASP A 101 15.22 -9.57 -8.85
CA ASP A 101 14.78 -10.88 -9.33
C ASP A 101 13.38 -11.26 -8.87
N ALA A 102 13.04 -10.95 -7.62
CA ALA A 102 11.78 -11.31 -7.00
C ALA A 102 10.67 -10.28 -7.30
N ILE A 103 11.02 -9.00 -7.46
CA ILE A 103 10.03 -7.91 -7.57
C ILE A 103 10.02 -7.30 -8.97
N LEU A 104 11.18 -6.87 -9.47
CA LEU A 104 11.23 -6.10 -10.73
C LEU A 104 11.04 -6.99 -11.97
N LYS A 105 11.69 -8.16 -12.03
CA LYS A 105 11.56 -9.09 -13.17
C LYS A 105 10.11 -9.57 -13.36
N PRO A 106 9.38 -10.03 -12.32
CA PRO A 106 7.96 -10.39 -12.47
C PRO A 106 7.07 -9.21 -12.86
N SER A 107 7.33 -8.02 -12.32
CA SER A 107 6.55 -6.82 -12.69
C SER A 107 6.70 -6.47 -14.17
N LYS A 108 7.90 -6.68 -14.73
CA LYS A 108 8.19 -6.48 -16.15
C LYS A 108 7.51 -7.51 -17.05
N ASN A 109 7.42 -8.78 -16.62
CA ASN A 109 6.80 -9.84 -17.42
C ASN A 109 5.26 -9.87 -17.33
N ALA A 110 4.69 -9.43 -16.21
CA ALA A 110 3.24 -9.30 -16.05
C ALA A 110 2.63 -8.35 -17.08
N SER A 111 3.36 -7.29 -17.41
CA SER A 111 2.98 -6.31 -18.44
C SER A 111 3.06 -6.84 -19.88
N LEU A 112 3.83 -7.91 -20.12
CA LEU A 112 4.03 -8.51 -21.44
C LEU A 112 3.06 -9.67 -21.72
N ASN A 113 2.65 -10.40 -20.68
CA ASN A 113 1.69 -11.49 -20.80
C ASN A 113 0.25 -11.02 -21.03
N SER A 114 -0.10 -9.78 -20.64
CA SER A 114 -1.42 -9.20 -20.94
C SER A 114 -1.61 -8.84 -22.43
N VAL A 115 -0.53 -8.76 -23.21
CA VAL A 115 -0.59 -8.40 -24.64
C VAL A 115 -0.79 -9.62 -25.56
N LEU A 116 -0.50 -10.83 -25.08
CA LEU A 116 -0.59 -12.06 -25.91
C LEU A 116 -1.94 -12.79 -25.87
N ASP A 117 -2.93 -12.33 -25.09
CA ASP A 117 -4.28 -12.91 -25.11
C ASP A 117 -5.21 -12.26 -26.18
N SER A 118 -4.76 -11.22 -26.88
CA SER A 118 -5.64 -10.47 -27.79
C SER A 118 -5.64 -10.94 -29.25
N ASN A 119 -5.06 -12.09 -29.62
CA ASN A 119 -4.99 -12.47 -31.05
C ASN A 119 -5.09 -13.97 -31.37
N SER A 120 -6.07 -14.67 -30.78
CA SER A 120 -6.39 -16.07 -31.15
C SER A 120 -7.89 -16.31 -31.34
N GLN A 121 -8.60 -15.47 -32.09
CA GLN A 121 -9.94 -15.82 -32.60
C GLN A 121 -10.06 -15.52 -34.10
N GLY A 122 -9.45 -16.42 -34.88
CA GLY A 122 -9.72 -16.58 -36.31
C GLY A 122 -10.70 -17.73 -36.54
N VAL A 123 -11.93 -17.36 -36.91
CA VAL A 123 -12.84 -18.02 -37.88
C VAL A 123 -13.18 -19.53 -37.72
N VAL A 124 -14.38 -19.79 -37.19
CA VAL A 124 -15.34 -20.72 -37.83
C VAL A 124 -16.74 -20.12 -37.77
N SER A 125 -17.23 -19.65 -38.93
CA SER A 125 -18.60 -19.19 -39.13
C SER A 125 -19.59 -20.37 -39.12
N ARG A 126 -20.51 -20.41 -38.16
CA ARG A 126 -21.82 -21.12 -38.22
C ARG A 126 -22.80 -20.36 -37.33
N LEU A 127 -23.62 -19.48 -37.89
CA LEU A 127 -25.02 -19.72 -38.27
C LEU A 127 -25.91 -20.11 -37.07
N GLY A 128 -26.68 -19.16 -36.56
CA GLY A 128 -27.80 -19.41 -35.63
C GLY A 128 -27.99 -18.34 -34.56
N ASP A 129 -29.07 -17.60 -34.69
CA ASP A 129 -29.85 -16.96 -33.61
C ASP A 129 -29.39 -15.63 -33.01
N THR A 130 -29.88 -14.60 -33.70
CA THR A 130 -30.47 -13.35 -33.20
C THR A 130 -30.88 -13.35 -31.73
N THR A 131 -30.11 -12.65 -30.90
CA THR A 131 -30.61 -11.97 -29.70
C THR A 131 -30.23 -10.49 -29.78
N PRO A 132 -31.19 -9.54 -29.78
CA PRO A 132 -30.88 -8.13 -29.86
C PRO A 132 -30.24 -7.63 -28.55
N SER A 133 -29.01 -7.17 -28.74
CA SER A 133 -28.13 -6.44 -27.84
C SER A 133 -28.85 -5.34 -27.02
N LEU A 134 -28.68 -5.40 -25.70
CA LEU A 134 -29.01 -4.34 -24.72
C LEU A 134 -28.17 -3.04 -24.92
N LEU A 135 -27.45 -2.92 -26.03
CA LEU A 135 -26.50 -1.84 -26.31
C LEU A 135 -27.05 -0.79 -27.28
N HIS A 136 -28.38 -0.77 -27.52
CA HIS A 136 -29.05 0.29 -28.28
C HIS A 136 -29.88 1.26 -27.40
N GLN A 137 -29.87 1.11 -26.07
CA GLN A 137 -30.66 1.95 -25.14
C GLN A 137 -29.82 2.94 -24.32
N LEU A 138 -28.62 3.33 -24.78
CA LEU A 138 -27.77 4.28 -24.04
C LEU A 138 -27.10 5.35 -24.93
N HIS A 139 -27.66 5.62 -26.12
CA HIS A 139 -27.15 6.68 -27.02
C HIS A 139 -28.20 7.76 -27.32
N HIS A 140 -29.13 8.04 -26.39
CA HIS A 140 -30.14 9.08 -26.60
C HIS A 140 -30.48 9.94 -25.37
N TYR A 141 -29.55 10.10 -24.41
CA TYR A 141 -29.80 10.93 -23.22
C TYR A 141 -28.66 11.89 -22.81
N ILE A 142 -27.69 12.21 -23.68
CA ILE A 142 -26.69 13.25 -23.37
C ILE A 142 -26.48 14.15 -24.59
N ALA A 143 -27.57 14.79 -25.03
CA ALA A 143 -27.55 15.86 -26.04
C ALA A 143 -28.73 16.80 -25.81
N SER A 144 -28.71 17.51 -24.67
CA SER A 144 -29.51 18.69 -24.27
C SER A 144 -29.09 18.89 -22.81
N GLU A 145 -28.37 19.92 -22.37
CA GLU A 145 -28.59 21.34 -22.61
C GLU A 145 -27.24 22.09 -22.64
N GLU A 146 -27.01 22.84 -23.72
CA GLU A 146 -26.27 24.10 -23.64
C GLU A 146 -27.07 25.06 -22.76
N GLU A 147 -26.42 25.74 -21.82
CA GLU A 147 -26.50 27.20 -21.66
C GLU A 147 -25.35 27.67 -20.76
N HIS A 148 -24.37 28.35 -21.37
CA HIS A 148 -23.58 29.39 -20.70
C HIS A 148 -24.48 30.62 -20.52
N PRO A 149 -24.31 31.34 -19.40
CA PRO A 149 -23.92 32.73 -19.59
C PRO A 149 -22.77 33.15 -18.68
N TYR A 150 -21.82 33.81 -19.34
CA TYR A 150 -20.94 34.81 -18.75
C TYR A 150 -21.75 35.98 -18.15
N ASP A 151 -21.11 36.66 -17.22
CA ASP A 151 -21.27 38.07 -16.80
C ASP A 151 -21.88 38.38 -15.42
N ALA A 152 -21.16 39.32 -14.79
CA ALA A 152 -21.44 40.12 -13.59
C ALA A 152 -21.17 39.46 -12.23
N LEU A 153 -20.07 39.85 -11.57
CA LEU A 153 -20.07 41.05 -10.71
C LEU A 153 -18.66 41.37 -10.19
N GLN A 154 -18.32 42.65 -10.28
CA GLN A 154 -17.32 43.36 -9.49
C GLN A 154 -17.61 43.28 -8.00
#